data_AF-A0A239CEN5-F1
#
_entry.id   AF-A0A239CEN5-F1
#
_cell.length_a   1.000
_cell.length_b   1.000
_cell.length_c   1.000
_cell.angle_alpha   90.00
_cell.angle_beta   90.00
_cell.angle_gamma   90.00
#
_symmetry.space_group_name_H-M   'P 1'
#
loop_
_entity.id
_entity.type
_entity.pdbx_description
1 polymer ?
#
loop_
_entity_poly.entity_id
_entity_poly.type
_entity_poly.pdbx_seq_one_letter_code
_entity_poly.pdbx_strand_id
1 'polypeptide(L)' 'MLIDREHVVQALRSGGRPEQAERAREVLGVQVDTVRDADLLRRLGLDPDSRAQGGGLGLR' A
#
# COMPACT_ATOMS: atom_id res chain seq x y z
N MET A 1 -4.90 10.42 -0.39
CA MET A 1 -4.05 10.55 -1.58
C MET A 1 -4.45 9.44 -2.53
N LEU A 2 -4.57 9.69 -3.82
CA LEU A 2 -4.93 8.64 -4.78
C LEU A 2 -3.66 8.06 -5.42
N ILE A 3 -3.51 6.74 -5.35
CA ILE A 3 -2.41 6.00 -5.96
C ILE A 3 -2.93 4.75 -6.67
N ASP A 4 -2.16 4.27 -7.64
CA ASP A 4 -2.43 2.98 -8.26
C ASP A 4 -2.11 1.83 -7.31
N ARG A 5 -2.93 0.79 -7.38
CA ARG A 5 -2.70 -0.47 -6.65
C ARG A 5 -1.32 -1.05 -6.90
N GLU A 6 -0.81 -0.98 -8.12
CA GLU A 6 0.51 -1.53 -8.43
C GLU A 6 1.64 -0.79 -7.68
N HIS A 7 1.45 0.49 -7.33
CA HIS A 7 2.38 1.20 -6.45
C HIS A 7 2.41 0.54 -5.06
N VAL A 8 1.23 0.22 -4.50
CA VAL A 8 1.10 -0.47 -3.21
C VAL A 8 1.78 -1.84 -3.24
N VAL A 9 1.50 -2.62 -4.29
CA VAL A 9 2.08 -3.95 -4.51
C VAL A 9 3.61 -3.86 -4.62
N GLN A 10 4.13 -2.88 -5.35
CA GLN A 10 5.56 -2.67 -5.51
C GLN A 10 6.23 -2.26 -4.19
N ALA A 11 5.60 -1.41 -3.39
CA ALA A 11 6.10 -1.03 -2.07
C ALA A 11 6.21 -2.25 -1.14
N LEU A 12 5.18 -3.10 -1.12
CA LEU A 12 5.17 -4.34 -0.34
C LEU A 12 6.26 -5.33 -0.81
N ARG A 13 6.40 -5.54 -2.12
CA ARG A 13 7.45 -6.41 -2.68
C ARG A 13 8.85 -5.90 -2.37
N SER A 14 9.10 -4.61 -2.56
CA SER A 14 10.38 -3.96 -2.24
C SER A 14 10.69 -4.05 -0.75
N GLY A 15 9.65 -4.11 0.09
CA GLY A 15 9.72 -4.31 1.52
C GLY A 15 9.92 -5.74 2.00
N GLY A 16 10.10 -6.72 1.11
CA GLY A 16 10.21 -8.13 1.48
C GLY A 16 8.88 -8.76 1.94
N ARG A 17 7.74 -8.19 1.54
CA ARG A 17 6.38 -8.65 1.88
C ARG A 17 5.61 -9.16 0.66
N PRO A 18 6.08 -10.21 -0.04
CA PRO A 18 5.47 -10.69 -1.28
C PRO A 18 4.06 -11.25 -1.07
N GLU A 19 3.79 -11.91 0.05
CA GLU A 19 2.46 -12.46 0.37
C GLU A 19 1.42 -11.35 0.56
N GLN A 20 1.79 -10.27 1.26
CA GLN A 20 0.93 -9.10 1.43
C GLN A 20 0.72 -8.39 0.08
N ALA A 21 1.72 -8.41 -0.80
CA ALA A 21 1.61 -7.84 -2.14
C ALA A 21 0.60 -8.59 -3.03
N GLU A 22 0.56 -9.93 -2.98
CA GLU A 22 -0.47 -10.69 -3.67
C GLU A 22 -1.85 -10.43 -3.07
N ARG A 23 -1.96 -10.41 -1.73
CA ARG A 23 -3.22 -10.06 -1.07
C ARG A 23 -3.71 -8.66 -1.43
N ALA A 24 -2.80 -7.69 -1.57
CA ALA A 24 -3.11 -6.33 -2.01
C ALA A 24 -3.75 -6.30 -3.40
N ARG A 25 -3.34 -7.19 -4.34
CA ARG A 25 -3.95 -7.30 -5.67
C ARG A 25 -5.39 -7.79 -5.63
N GLU A 26 -5.72 -8.64 -4.67
CA GLU A 26 -7.05 -9.21 -4.52
C GLU A 26 -8.02 -8.24 -3.84
N VAL A 27 -7.55 -7.53 -2.81
CA VAL A 27 -8.43 -6.73 -1.93
C VAL A 27 -8.51 -5.25 -2.29
N LEU A 28 -7.51 -4.69 -2.96
CA LEU A 28 -7.51 -3.29 -3.35
C LEU A 28 -8.16 -3.09 -4.73
N GLY A 29 -8.92 -2.00 -4.85
CA GLY A 29 -9.37 -1.48 -6.13
C GLY A 29 -8.19 -0.99 -6.98
N VAL A 30 -8.44 -0.71 -8.27
CA VAL A 30 -7.42 -0.21 -9.20
C VAL A 30 -6.78 1.08 -8.68
N GLN A 31 -7.62 2.00 -8.20
CA GLN A 31 -7.19 3.18 -7.47
C GLN A 31 -7.41 2.95 -5.97
N VAL A 32 -6.42 3.37 -5.19
CA VAL A 32 -6.40 3.29 -3.73
C VAL A 32 -6.38 4.71 -3.20
N ASP A 33 -7.35 5.05 -2.36
CA ASP A 33 -7.33 6.31 -1.63
C ASP A 33 -6.73 6.06 -0.24
N THR A 34 -5.52 6.54 -0.01
CA THR A 34 -4.80 6.32 1.25
C THR A 34 -5.54 6.81 2.49
N VAL A 35 -6.50 7.74 2.35
CA VAL A 35 -7.31 8.22 3.48
C VAL A 35 -8.50 7.29 3.71
N ARG A 36 -9.26 6.98 2.66
CA ARG A 36 -10.44 6.12 2.75
C ARG A 36 -10.09 4.66 3.03
N ASP A 37 -9.00 4.18 2.44
CA ASP A 37 -8.52 2.80 2.53
C ASP A 37 -7.43 2.63 3.61
N ALA A 38 -7.27 3.61 4.49
CA ALA A 38 -6.23 3.64 5.53
C ALA A 38 -6.20 2.35 6.38
N ASP A 39 -7.36 1.87 6.83
CA ASP A 39 -7.47 0.63 7.62
C ASP A 39 -7.02 -0.61 6.83
N LEU A 40 -7.33 -0.67 5.53
CA LEU A 40 -6.93 -1.78 4.67
C LEU A 40 -5.43 -1.78 4.42
N LEU A 41 -4.85 -0.59 4.18
CA LEU A 41 -3.40 -0.41 4.05
C LEU A 41 -2.66 -0.80 5.34
N ARG A 42 -3.18 -0.40 6.50
CA ARG A 42 -2.62 -0.78 7.81
C ARG A 42 -2.65 -2.29 8.05
N ARG A 43 -3.70 -2.99 7.60
CA ARG A 43 -3.78 -4.46 7.65
C ARG A 43 -2.79 -5.16 6.74
N LEU A 44 -2.43 -4.53 5.62
CA LEU A 44 -1.34 -4.97 4.74
C LEU A 44 0.05 -4.61 5.28
N GLY A 45 0.11 -3.91 6.42
CA GLY A 45 1.34 -3.50 7.09
C GLY A 45 1.99 -2.26 6.47
N LEU A 46 1.19 -1.42 5.81
CA LEU A 46 1.61 -0.13 5.27
C LEU A 46 1.11 0.98 6.19
N ASP A 47 1.87 2.07 6.22
CA ASP A 47 1.50 3.30 6.88
C ASP A 47 0.95 4.30 5.82
N PRO A 48 -0.38 4.54 5.79
CA PRO A 48 -1.02 5.44 4.84
C PRO A 48 -0.64 6.92 5.04
N ASP A 49 -0.16 7.26 6.24
CA ASP A 49 0.25 8.61 6.61
C ASP A 49 1.75 8.85 6.36
N SER A 50 2.49 7.80 6.06
CA SER A 50 3.94 7.89 5.86
C SER A 50 4.26 8.65 4.59
N ARG A 51 5.10 9.69 4.74
CA ARG A 51 5.67 10.47 3.65
C ARG A 51 7.09 10.03 3.34
N ALA A 52 7.34 8.72 3.33
CA ALA A 52 8.66 8.17 3.03
C ALA A 52 9.19 8.79 1.72
N GLN A 53 10.47 9.16 1.75
CA GLN A 53 11.18 9.95 0.73
C GLN A 53 11.03 9.27 -0.65
N GLY A 54 10.06 9.72 -1.45
CA GLY A 54 9.69 9.06 -2.71
C GLY A 54 8.20 9.06 -3.04
N GLY A 55 7.32 9.50 -2.14
CA GLY A 55 5.95 9.90 -2.51
C GLY A 55 4.89 8.79 -2.49
N GLY A 56 5.08 7.71 -1.75
CA GLY A 56 4.00 6.74 -1.56
C GLY A 56 4.33 5.69 -0.53
N LEU A 57 3.50 5.59 0.52
CA LEU A 57 3.38 4.51 1.50
C LEU A 57 4.69 4.00 2.14
N GLY A 58 4.80 4.22 3.45
CA GLY A 58 5.86 3.61 4.26
C GLY A 58 5.48 2.21 4.69
N LEU A 59 6.46 1.34 4.88
CA LEU A 59 6.24 0.07 5.58
C LEU A 59 6.17 0.35 7.08
N ARG A 60 5.18 -0.25 7.75
CA ARG A 60 5.05 -0.22 9.20
C ARG A 60 5.82 -1.36 9.85
#